data_AF-A0A5J9VYC9-F1
#
_entry.id   AF-A0A5J9VYC9-F1
#
_cell.length_a   1.000
_cell.length_b   1.000
_cell.length_c   1.000
_cell.angle_alpha   90.00
_cell.angle_beta   90.00
_cell.angle_gamma   90.00
#
_symmetry.space_group_name_H-M   'P 1'
#
loop_
_entity.id
_entity.type
_entity.pdbx_description
1 polymer ?
#
loop_
_entity_poly.entity_id
_entity_poly.type
_entity_poly.pdbx_seq_one_letter_code
_entity_poly.pdbx_strand_id
1 'polypeptide(L)'
;MTLAFAVRRREAELVGPARPTPRETKRLSDIDDQMGLRWHVPLILLYRGGAGDRREEEDPVRAIRRALGEALVPYYPLAGRLREVEVETSYGRNAD
;
A
#
# COMPACT_ATOMS: atom_id res chain seq x y z
N MET A 1 -5.31 35.22 -0.96
CA MET A 1 -5.78 34.64 0.32
C MET A 1 -5.29 33.21 0.40
N THR A 2 -4.51 32.86 1.41
CA THR A 2 -3.98 31.49 1.58
C THR A 2 -4.90 30.76 2.55
N LEU A 3 -5.47 29.62 2.13
CA LEU A 3 -6.29 28.81 3.00
C LEU A 3 -5.36 28.03 3.95
N ALA A 4 -5.40 28.34 5.25
CA ALA A 4 -4.69 27.57 6.26
C ALA A 4 -5.57 26.38 6.66
N PHE A 5 -5.19 25.16 6.25
CA PHE A 5 -5.86 23.92 6.65
C PHE A 5 -5.06 23.23 7.76
N ALA A 6 -5.47 23.45 9.00
CA ALA A 6 -4.83 22.82 10.16
C ALA A 6 -5.30 21.36 10.30
N VAL A 7 -4.36 20.42 10.31
CA VAL A 7 -4.62 18.99 10.51
C VAL A 7 -3.88 18.47 11.72
N ARG A 8 -4.55 17.67 12.55
CA ARG A 8 -3.90 16.91 13.63
C ARG A 8 -3.61 15.50 13.12
N ARG A 9 -2.32 15.17 13.03
CA ARG A 9 -1.86 13.83 12.63
C ARG A 9 -1.62 12.98 13.89
N ARG A 10 -1.97 11.70 13.82
CA ARG A 10 -1.52 10.68 14.78
C ARG A 10 -0.25 10.03 14.26
N GLU A 11 0.39 9.21 15.10
CA GLU A 11 1.52 8.38 14.66
C GLU A 11 1.09 7.39 13.57
N ALA A 12 2.02 7.07 12.67
CA ALA A 12 1.80 6.09 11.63
C ALA A 12 1.85 4.67 12.22
N GLU A 13 0.94 3.81 11.78
CA GLU A 13 0.86 2.43 12.25
C GLU A 13 0.90 1.46 11.06
N LEU A 14 1.68 0.39 11.22
CA LEU A 14 1.77 -0.68 10.22
C LEU A 14 0.63 -1.67 10.42
N VAL A 15 -0.24 -1.82 9.42
CA VAL A 15 -1.31 -2.82 9.40
C VAL A 15 -0.83 -4.03 8.59
N GLY A 16 -0.75 -5.19 9.25
CA GLY A 16 -0.43 -6.45 8.59
C GLY A 16 -1.69 -7.21 8.13
N PRO A 17 -1.52 -8.28 7.33
CA PRO A 17 -2.60 -9.21 7.03
C PRO A 17 -3.20 -9.80 8.31
N ALA A 18 -4.52 -9.94 8.36
CA ALA A 18 -5.23 -10.47 9.53
C ALA A 18 -4.96 -11.96 9.80
N ARG A 19 -4.37 -12.67 8.83
CA ARG A 19 -4.01 -14.08 8.91
C ARG A 19 -2.66 -14.31 8.21
N PRO A 20 -1.93 -15.39 8.53
CA PRO A 20 -0.71 -15.74 7.81
C PRO A 20 -0.95 -15.83 6.30
N THR A 21 -0.03 -15.27 5.52
CA THR A 21 -0.05 -15.28 4.06
C THR A 21 1.18 -16.04 3.54
N PRO A 22 1.17 -16.55 2.29
CA PRO A 22 2.35 -17.14 1.68
C PRO A 22 3.57 -16.22 1.77
N ARG A 23 4.73 -16.80 2.10
CA ARG A 23 6.01 -16.10 2.12
C ARG A 23 6.81 -16.49 0.89
N GLU A 24 6.75 -15.65 -0.13
CA GLU A 24 7.37 -15.92 -1.42
C GLU A 24 7.86 -14.63 -2.06
N THR A 25 8.73 -14.79 -3.07
CA THR A 25 9.08 -13.70 -3.98
C THR A 25 8.40 -13.94 -5.31
N LYS A 26 7.68 -12.95 -5.81
CA LYS A 26 7.16 -12.93 -7.16
C LYS A 26 8.10 -12.12 -8.05
N ARG A 27 8.50 -12.67 -9.20
CA ARG A 27 9.13 -11.86 -10.24
C ARG A 27 8.08 -10.92 -10.83
N LEU A 28 8.44 -9.66 -10.94
CA LEU A 28 7.65 -8.67 -11.64
C LEU A 28 7.80 -8.88 -13.15
N SER A 29 6.76 -8.58 -13.91
CA SER A 29 6.79 -8.64 -15.37
C SER A 29 7.49 -7.40 -15.95
N ASP A 30 7.84 -7.43 -17.24
CA ASP A 30 8.41 -6.26 -17.92
C ASP A 30 7.47 -5.04 -17.91
N ILE A 31 6.15 -5.27 -17.81
CA ILE A 31 5.15 -4.19 -17.68
C ILE A 31 5.29 -3.50 -16.31
N ASP A 32 5.56 -4.27 -15.26
CA ASP A 32 5.68 -3.77 -13.89
C ASP A 32 6.99 -2.98 -13.66
N ASP A 33 7.99 -3.14 -14.54
CA ASP A 33 9.30 -2.45 -14.42
C ASP A 33 9.30 -1.01 -14.95
N GLN A 34 8.17 -0.55 -15.50
CA GLN A 34 8.03 0.81 -16.00
C GLN A 34 8.31 1.84 -14.89
N MET A 35 9.16 2.82 -15.18
CA MET A 35 9.58 3.85 -14.20
C MET A 35 8.40 4.54 -13.51
N GLY A 36 7.30 4.78 -14.22
CA GLY A 36 6.09 5.43 -13.67
C GLY A 36 5.35 4.59 -12.62
N LEU A 37 5.51 3.27 -12.63
CA LEU A 37 4.89 2.36 -11.66
C LEU A 37 5.72 2.21 -10.38
N ARG A 38 6.94 2.73 -10.36
CA ARG A 38 7.83 2.71 -9.18
C ARG A 38 7.41 3.75 -8.12
N TRP A 39 6.41 4.58 -8.38
CA TRP A 39 5.92 5.62 -7.48
C TRP A 39 4.55 5.27 -6.91
N HIS A 40 4.29 5.73 -5.68
CA HIS A 40 2.96 5.59 -5.08
C HIS A 40 1.97 6.53 -5.78
N VAL A 41 0.88 5.99 -6.33
CA VAL A 41 -0.20 6.79 -6.91
C VAL A 41 -0.95 7.51 -5.78
N PRO A 42 -0.93 8.85 -5.71
CA PRO A 42 -1.67 9.58 -4.68
C PRO A 42 -3.17 9.56 -4.99
N LEU A 43 -3.98 9.08 -4.04
CA LEU A 43 -5.45 9.08 -4.15
C LEU A 43 -6.08 9.65 -2.88
N ILE A 44 -7.05 10.55 -3.05
CA ILE A 44 -7.85 11.13 -1.95
C ILE A 44 -9.32 10.84 -2.24
N LEU A 45 -9.99 10.15 -1.32
CA LEU A 45 -11.43 9.89 -1.34
C LEU A 45 -12.10 10.67 -0.21
N LEU A 46 -13.09 11.51 -0.55
CA LEU A 46 -13.81 12.36 0.38
C LEU A 46 -15.22 11.80 0.62
N TYR A 47 -15.53 11.50 1.87
CA TYR A 47 -16.84 11.00 2.29
C TYR A 47 -17.52 12.03 3.19
N ARG A 48 -18.85 12.17 3.06
CA ARG A 48 -19.64 12.99 3.98
C ARG A 48 -19.72 12.29 5.34
N GLY A 49 -19.36 12.96 6.42
CA GLY A 49 -19.60 12.45 7.77
C GLY A 49 -21.11 12.23 7.99
N GLY A 50 -21.50 11.03 8.42
CA GLY A 50 -22.89 10.58 8.49
C GLY A 50 -23.82 11.53 9.26
N ALA A 51 -25.08 11.60 8.81
CA ALA A 51 -26.17 12.34 9.46
C ALA A 51 -26.98 11.49 10.46
N GLY A 52 -26.53 10.26 10.76
CA GLY A 52 -27.20 9.30 11.65
C GLY A 52 -26.71 9.34 13.09
N ASP A 53 -27.47 8.71 14.00
CA ASP A 53 -27.23 8.68 15.44
C ASP A 53 -25.86 8.04 15.74
N ARG A 54 -24.88 8.87 16.13
CA ARG A 54 -23.46 8.53 16.36
C ARG A 54 -23.23 7.55 17.51
N ARG A 55 -24.29 7.03 18.10
CA ARG A 55 -24.25 6.18 19.30
C ARG A 55 -23.93 4.72 18.98
N GLU A 56 -24.02 4.31 17.71
CA GLU A 56 -23.76 2.93 17.26
C GLU A 56 -22.66 2.79 16.19
N GLU A 57 -22.06 3.88 15.71
CA GLU A 57 -21.00 3.79 14.69
C GLU A 57 -19.67 3.31 15.29
N GLU A 58 -19.13 2.20 14.75
CA GLU A 58 -17.78 1.72 15.07
C GLU A 58 -16.75 2.82 14.81
N ASP A 59 -15.72 2.94 15.68
CA ASP A 59 -14.60 3.86 15.46
C ASP A 59 -14.03 3.65 14.05
N PRO A 60 -14.02 4.68 13.16
CA PRO A 60 -13.57 4.54 11.79
C PRO A 60 -12.12 4.04 11.72
N VAL A 61 -11.28 4.36 12.71
CA VAL A 61 -9.91 3.84 12.78
C VAL A 61 -9.91 2.33 12.94
N ARG A 62 -10.76 1.79 13.83
CA ARG A 62 -10.90 0.36 14.06
C ARG A 62 -11.46 -0.35 12.83
N ALA A 63 -12.52 0.21 12.24
CA ALA A 63 -13.15 -0.34 11.04
C ALA A 63 -12.16 -0.43 9.86
N ILE A 64 -11.41 0.65 9.59
CA ILE A 64 -10.41 0.69 8.52
C ILE A 64 -9.29 -0.33 8.76
N ARG A 65 -8.75 -0.41 9.98
CA ARG A 65 -7.65 -1.36 10.29
C ARG A 65 -8.09 -2.81 10.12
N ARG A 66 -9.27 -3.14 10.62
CA ARG A 66 -9.83 -4.49 10.50
C ARG A 66 -10.05 -4.85 9.03
N ALA A 67 -10.75 -3.99 8.28
CA ALA A 67 -11.06 -4.23 6.88
C ALA A 67 -9.78 -4.31 6.03
N LEU A 68 -8.79 -3.45 6.27
CA LEU A 68 -7.50 -3.50 5.58
C LEU A 68 -6.75 -4.80 5.89
N GLY A 69 -6.70 -5.21 7.15
CA GLY A 69 -6.08 -6.49 7.53
C GLY A 69 -6.75 -7.70 6.86
N GLU A 70 -8.08 -7.72 6.79
CA GLU A 70 -8.84 -8.77 6.09
C GLU A 70 -8.56 -8.75 4.58
N ALA A 71 -8.54 -7.57 3.95
CA ALA A 71 -8.24 -7.41 2.53
C ALA A 71 -6.80 -7.80 2.17
N LEU A 72 -5.84 -7.54 3.05
CA LEU A 72 -4.44 -7.93 2.84
C LEU A 72 -4.21 -9.44 2.84
N VAL A 73 -5.20 -10.28 3.18
CA VAL A 73 -5.07 -11.74 3.05
C VAL A 73 -5.12 -12.19 1.58
N PRO A 74 -6.18 -11.93 0.79
CA PRO A 74 -6.18 -12.22 -0.64
C PRO A 74 -5.21 -11.32 -1.43
N TYR A 75 -4.96 -10.09 -0.97
CA TYR A 75 -4.04 -9.13 -1.61
C TYR A 75 -2.66 -9.08 -0.93
N TYR A 76 -2.17 -10.21 -0.43
CA TYR A 76 -0.93 -10.28 0.35
C TYR A 76 0.33 -9.68 -0.29
N PRO A 77 0.51 -9.62 -1.64
CA PRO A 77 1.67 -8.94 -2.20
C PRO A 77 1.77 -7.47 -1.80
N LEU A 78 0.63 -6.80 -1.53
CA LEU A 78 0.60 -5.40 -1.08
C LEU A 78 1.16 -5.20 0.34
N ALA A 79 1.19 -6.26 1.17
CA ALA A 79 1.85 -6.24 2.47
C ALA A 79 3.36 -6.57 2.39
N GLY A 80 3.87 -6.86 1.19
CA GLY A 80 5.26 -7.21 0.95
C GLY A 80 6.20 -6.01 0.84
N ARG A 81 7.36 -6.25 0.23
CA ARG A 81 8.38 -5.25 -0.09
C ARG A 81 8.91 -5.52 -1.49
N LEU A 82 9.15 -4.44 -2.23
CA LEU A 82 9.90 -4.50 -3.48
C LEU A 82 11.39 -4.71 -3.17
N ARG A 83 12.08 -5.44 -4.04
CA ARG A 83 13.52 -5.62 -4.01
C ARG A 83 14.04 -5.63 -5.44
N GLU A 84 15.19 -4.99 -5.67
CA GLU A 84 15.89 -5.14 -6.93
C GLU A 84 16.52 -6.54 -7.02
N VAL A 85 16.57 -7.08 -8.23
CA VAL A 85 17.29 -8.32 -8.52
C VAL A 85 18.50 -7.95 -9.36
N GLU A 86 19.67 -8.50 -9.02
CA GLU A 86 20.86 -8.31 -9.82
C GLU A 86 20.61 -8.83 -11.24
N VAL A 87 20.97 -8.01 -12.23
CA VAL A 87 20.93 -8.43 -13.63
C VAL A 87 22.10 -9.37 -13.83
N GLU A 88 21.85 -10.65 -14.11
CA GLU A 88 22.88 -11.51 -14.67
C GLU A 88 23.28 -10.92 -16.03
N THR A 89 24.38 -10.17 -16.06
CA THR A 89 24.97 -9.66 -17.29
C THR A 89 25.59 -10.83 -18.05
N SER A 90 24.77 -11.60 -18.78
CA SER A 90 25.26 -12.62 -19.71
C SER A 90 25.57 -12.08 -21.10
N TYR A 91 25.48 -10.76 -21.32
CA TYR A 91 25.93 -10.10 -22.54
C TYR A 91 27.05 -9.10 -22.23
N GLY A 92 28.30 -9.47 -22.54
CA GLY A 92 29.42 -8.53 -22.53
C GLY A 92 30.77 -9.02 -22.02
N ARG A 93 31.18 -10.26 -22.30
CA ARG A 93 32.61 -10.58 -22.47
C ARG A 93 32.81 -11.10 -23.88
N ASN A 94 32.87 -10.17 -24.82
CA ASN A 94 33.49 -10.31 -26.14
C ASN A 94 33.61 -8.89 -26.70
N ALA A 95 34.67 -8.22 -26.29
CA ALA A 95 35.28 -7.11 -27.02
C ALA A 95 36.77 -7.19 -26.67
N ASP A 96 37.53 -7.63 -27.68
CA ASP A 96 38.97 -7.47 -27.92
C ASP A 96 39.98 -7.66 -26.77
#